data_AF-A0A920IRL8-F1
#
_entry.id   AF-A0A920IRL8-F1
#
_cell.length_a   1.000
_cell.length_b   1.000
_cell.length_c   1.000
_cell.angle_alpha   90.00
_cell.angle_beta   90.00
_cell.angle_gamma   90.00
#
_symmetry.space_group_name_H-M   'P 1'
#
loop_
_entity.id
_entity.type
_entity.pdbx_description
1 polymer ?
#
loop_
_entity_poly.entity_id
_entity_poly.type
_entity_poly.pdbx_seq_one_letter_code
_entity_poly.pdbx_strand_id
1 'polypeptide(L)' 'MWMKDTSIPLSLAFLKDDGMILEIFYLEPFSKSSVCSSNEVRFALEVNRGWFRKIM' A
#
# COMPACT_ATOMS: atom_id res chain seq x y z
N MET A 1 -3.77 -0.62 -7.35
CA MET A 1 -4.48 -1.12 -6.15
C MET A 1 -5.74 -0.31 -5.93
N TRP A 2 -6.84 -0.94 -5.54
CA TRP A 2 -8.12 -0.30 -5.21
C TRP A 2 -8.73 -0.99 -3.98
N MET A 3 -9.73 -0.39 -3.36
CA MET A 3 -10.31 -0.84 -2.09
C MET A 3 -11.81 -1.13 -2.18
N LYS A 4 -12.33 -1.42 -3.39
CA LYS A 4 -13.77 -1.46 -3.70
C LYS A 4 -14.63 -2.17 -2.64
N ASP A 5 -14.16 -3.33 -2.15
CA ASP A 5 -14.90 -4.17 -1.20
C ASP A 5 -14.12 -4.35 0.13
N THR A 6 -13.14 -3.49 0.39
CA THR A 6 -12.28 -3.53 1.57
C THR A 6 -12.67 -2.45 2.58
N SER A 7 -13.19 -2.86 3.73
CA SER A 7 -13.68 -1.96 4.79
C SER A 7 -12.61 -1.50 5.78
N ILE A 8 -11.54 -2.29 5.93
CA ILE A 8 -10.44 -2.00 6.85
C ILE A 8 -9.53 -0.95 6.20
N PRO A 9 -9.17 0.15 6.89
CA PRO A 9 -8.22 1.11 6.36
C PRO A 9 -6.80 0.52 6.33
N LEU A 10 -6.16 0.59 5.16
CA LEU A 10 -4.85 -0.01 4.94
C LEU A 10 -3.77 1.03 4.64
N SER A 11 -2.53 0.67 4.94
CA SER A 11 -1.33 1.23 4.35
C SER A 11 -0.83 0.27 3.27
N LEU A 12 -0.43 0.81 2.12
CA LEU A 12 0.15 0.07 1.00
C LEU A 12 1.61 0.49 0.85
N ALA A 13 2.54 -0.45 0.89
CA ALA A 13 3.91 -0.23 0.46
C ALA A 13 4.14 -0.89 -0.90
N PHE A 14 4.80 -0.18 -1.82
CA PHE A 14 5.35 -0.79 -3.02
C PHE A 14 6.84 -1.08 -2.83
N LEU A 15 7.27 -2.26 -3.27
CA LEU A 15 8.62 -2.76 -3.02
C LEU A 15 9.32 -3.19 -4.31
N LYS A 16 10.63 -2.98 -4.36
CA LYS A 16 11.53 -3.61 -5.33
C LYS A 16 11.64 -5.11 -5.10
N ASP A 17 12.31 -5.79 -6.01
CA ASP A 17 12.54 -7.23 -5.94
C ASP A 17 13.42 -7.67 -4.78
N ASP A 18 14.31 -6.80 -4.29
CA ASP A 18 15.12 -6.98 -3.09
C ASP A 18 14.37 -6.69 -1.77
N GLY A 19 13.10 -6.28 -1.84
CA GLY A 19 12.28 -5.93 -0.69
C GLY A 19 12.48 -4.50 -0.18
N MET A 20 13.22 -3.64 -0.88
CA MET A 20 13.29 -2.22 -0.55
C MET A 20 11.94 -1.54 -0.77
N ILE A 21 11.41 -0.86 0.26
CA ILE A 21 10.21 -0.02 0.14
C ILE A 21 10.55 1.24 -0.64
N LEU A 22 9.83 1.49 -1.73
CA LEU A 22 9.99 2.69 -2.56
C LEU A 22 8.96 3.78 -2.20
N GLU A 23 7.71 3.38 -1.97
CA GLU A 23 6.59 4.28 -1.77
C GLU A 23 5.63 3.69 -0.75
N ILE A 24 5.02 4.56 0.08
CA ILE A 24 3.98 4.18 1.04
C ILE A 24 2.77 5.09 0.83
N PHE A 25 1.58 4.49 0.72
CA PHE A 25 0.31 5.17 0.56
C PHE A 25 -0.68 4.77 1.65
N TYR A 26 -1.64 5.66 1.95
CA TYR A 26 -2.84 5.29 2.68
C TYR A 26 -3.97 5.00 1.71
N LEU A 27 -4.63 3.86 1.91
CA LEU A 27 -5.74 3.42 1.08
C LEU A 27 -7.05 3.67 1.81
N GLU A 28 -7.98 4.36 1.15
CA GLU A 28 -9.30 4.68 1.68
C GLU A 28 -10.28 3.50 1.47
N PRO A 29 -10.99 3.05 2.52
CA PRO A 29 -11.99 1.98 2.41
C PRO A 29 -13.02 2.24 1.31
N PHE A 30 -13.43 1.19 0.61
CA PHE A 30 -14.43 1.22 -0.48
C PHE A 30 -14.07 2.10 -1.70
N SER A 31 -12.88 2.72 -1.71
CA SER A 31 -12.44 3.53 -2.84
C SER A 31 -12.22 2.68 -4.08
N LYS A 32 -12.79 3.12 -5.20
CA LYS A 32 -12.56 2.52 -6.53
C LYS A 32 -11.41 3.19 -7.28
N SER A 33 -10.85 4.27 -6.72
CA SER A 33 -9.70 4.95 -7.31
C SER A 33 -8.48 4.03 -7.25
N SER A 34 -7.80 3.89 -8.38
CA SER A 34 -6.59 3.11 -8.45
C SER A 34 -5.40 3.90 -7.93
N VAL A 35 -4.69 3.33 -6.96
CA VAL A 35 -3.37 3.76 -6.51
C VAL A 35 -2.33 2.91 -7.24
N CYS A 36 -1.48 3.55 -8.04
CA CYS A 36 -0.41 2.92 -8.81
C CYS A 36 0.95 3.38 -8.27
N SER A 37 1.97 2.54 -8.40
CA SER A 37 3.34 2.96 -8.10
C SER A 37 3.83 3.92 -9.17
N SER A 38 4.66 4.87 -8.76
CA SER A 38 5.38 5.76 -9.68
C SER A 38 6.64 5.09 -10.25
N ASN A 39 6.98 3.89 -9.77
CA ASN A 39 8.21 3.17 -10.08
C ASN A 39 7.91 1.75 -10.60
N GLU A 40 8.94 1.12 -11.18
CA GLU A 40 8.90 -0.32 -11.42
C GLU A 40 9.04 -1.07 -10.10
N VAL A 41 8.06 -1.91 -9.78
CA VAL A 41 7.93 -2.59 -8.50
C VAL A 41 7.55 -4.05 -8.70
N ARG A 42 8.04 -4.92 -7.83
CA ARG A 42 7.73 -6.36 -7.88
C ARG A 42 6.60 -6.73 -6.92
N PHE A 43 6.48 -6.02 -5.81
CA PHE A 43 5.53 -6.37 -4.75
C PHE A 43 4.73 -5.16 -4.26
N ALA A 44 3.54 -5.48 -3.76
CA ALA A 44 2.64 -4.58 -3.04
C ALA A 44 2.31 -5.23 -1.69
N LEU A 45 2.69 -4.59 -0.58
CA LEU A 45 2.41 -5.07 0.77
C LEU A 45 1.29 -4.23 1.39
N GLU A 46 0.15 -4.86 1.67
CA GLU A 46 -0.97 -4.26 2.38
C GLU A 46 -0.94 -4.64 3.87
N VAL A 47 -1.04 -3.63 4.74
CA VAL A 47 -1.07 -3.79 6.20
C VAL A 47 -2.07 -2.82 6.81
N ASN A 48 -2.49 -3.05 8.06
CA ASN A 48 -3.36 -2.11 8.77
C ASN A 48 -2.76 -0.69 8.79
N ARG A 49 -3.59 0.32 8.55
CA ARG A 49 -3.14 1.72 8.51
C ARG A 49 -2.37 2.08 9.79
N GLY A 50 -1.18 2.64 9.60
CA GLY A 50 -0.29 3.06 10.70
C GLY A 50 0.67 1.97 11.20
N TRP A 51 0.66 0.77 10.62
CA TRP A 51 1.61 -0.30 10.98
C TRP A 51 3.08 0.13 10.78
N PHE A 52 3.41 0.76 9.64
CA PHE A 52 4.78 1.23 9.37
C PHE A 52 5.28 2.23 10.43
N ARG A 53 4.41 3.08 10.99
CA ARG A 53 4.78 4.05 12.06
C ARG A 53 5.19 3.38 13.37
N LYS A 54 4.92 2.07 13.54
CA LYS A 54 5.27 1.31 14.76
C LYS A 54 6.59 0.55 14.61
N ILE A 55 7.02 0.30 13.39
CA ILE A 55 8.14 -0.61 13.11
C ILE A 55 9.28 0.04 12.31
N MET A 56 9.05 1.24 11.79
CA MET A 56 10.04 2.12 11.17
C MET A 56 10.21 3.35 12.04
#